data_AF-A0A2V1B9J9-F1
#
_entry.id   AF-A0A2V1B9J9-F1
#
_cell.length_a   1.000
_cell.length_b   1.000
_cell.length_c   1.000
_cell.angle_alpha   90.00
_cell.angle_beta   90.00
_cell.angle_gamma   90.00
#
_symmetry.space_group_name_H-M   'P 1'
#
loop_
_entity.id
_entity.type
_entity.pdbx_description
1 polymer ?
#
loop_
_entity_poly.entity_id
_entity_poly.type
_entity_poly.pdbx_seq_one_letter_code
_entity_poly.pdbx_strand_id
1 'polypeptide(L)'
;SLIDTSANGFAFLNKPFAKKIQQFYNITPRRLIQLISIKGYDSKVNNQITSYLSLSFTINKRKIINMPFFLLELGNYDLILGRIWLEYFKVLPDVASKALIWPKE
;
A
#
# COMPACT_ATOMS: atom_id res chain seq x y z
N SER A 1 1.28 9.44 3.66
CA SER A 1 1.75 8.07 3.39
C SER A 1 2.68 7.61 4.50
N LEU A 2 2.73 6.31 4.76
CA LEU A 2 3.55 5.70 5.80
C LEU A 2 4.36 4.54 5.22
N ILE A 3 5.63 4.45 5.59
CA ILE A 3 6.49 3.28 5.37
C ILE A 3 6.47 2.50 6.68
N ASP A 4 6.01 1.25 6.65
CA ASP A 4 5.73 0.47 7.86
C ASP A 4 6.33 -0.94 7.76
N THR A 5 7.45 -1.14 8.45
CA THR A 5 8.10 -2.45 8.55
C THR A 5 7.32 -3.46 9.38
N SER A 6 6.37 -3.00 10.20
CA SER A 6 5.51 -3.85 11.04
C SER A 6 4.23 -4.29 10.32
N ALA A 7 3.82 -3.57 9.27
CA ALA A 7 2.69 -3.96 8.43
C ALA A 7 3.09 -5.13 7.51
N ASN A 8 2.63 -6.33 7.82
CA ASN A 8 3.03 -7.57 7.14
C ASN A 8 2.42 -7.78 5.72
N GLY A 9 1.95 -6.73 5.06
CA GLY A 9 1.44 -6.81 3.69
C GLY A 9 2.30 -6.07 2.69
N PHE A 10 1.80 -6.00 1.46
CA PHE A 10 2.47 -5.35 0.36
C PHE A 10 2.24 -3.83 0.38
N ALA A 11 1.13 -3.35 -0.18
CA ALA A 11 0.75 -1.94 -0.14
C ALA A 11 -0.75 -1.78 0.08
N PHE A 12 -1.11 -0.79 0.87
CA PHE A 12 -2.49 -0.54 1.29
C PHE A 12 -2.88 0.90 1.00
N LEU A 13 -4.09 1.10 0.47
CA LEU A 13 -4.63 2.40 0.16
C LEU A 13 -5.91 2.63 0.96
N ASN A 14 -6.02 3.82 1.55
CA ASN A 14 -7.18 4.18 2.35
C ASN A 14 -8.41 4.29 1.44
N LYS A 15 -9.52 3.67 1.81
CA LYS A 15 -10.75 3.64 0.99
C LYS A 15 -11.26 5.03 0.60
N PRO A 16 -11.32 6.04 1.50
CA PRO A 16 -11.69 7.41 1.12
C PRO A 16 -10.75 8.03 0.08
N PHE A 17 -9.44 7.81 0.20
CA PHE A 17 -8.45 8.30 -0.75
C PHE A 17 -8.53 7.55 -2.08
N ALA A 18 -8.71 6.23 -2.05
CA ALA A 18 -8.95 5.40 -3.22
C ALA A 18 -10.18 5.88 -4.00
N LYS A 19 -11.26 6.32 -3.32
CA LYS A 19 -12.45 6.87 -3.97
C LYS A 19 -12.15 8.13 -4.78
N LYS A 20 -11.30 9.03 -4.25
CA LYS A 20 -10.84 10.21 -4.97
C LYS A 20 -10.05 9.83 -6.22
N ILE A 21 -9.15 8.86 -6.11
CA ILE A 21 -8.37 8.34 -7.25
C ILE A 21 -9.28 7.73 -8.31
N GLN A 22 -10.26 6.91 -7.90
CA GLN A 22 -11.25 6.31 -8.81
C GLN A 22 -11.99 7.37 -9.62
N GLN A 23 -12.45 8.44 -8.97
CA GLN A 23 -13.15 9.54 -9.63
C GLN A 23 -12.24 10.32 -10.57
N PHE A 24 -11.02 10.64 -10.15
CA PHE A 24 -10.09 11.44 -10.94
C PHE A 24 -9.62 10.71 -12.21
N TYR A 25 -9.30 9.43 -12.10
CA TYR A 25 -8.78 8.62 -13.21
C TYR A 25 -9.86 7.80 -13.94
N ASN A 26 -11.12 7.86 -13.48
CA ASN A 26 -12.23 7.02 -13.97
C ASN A 26 -11.87 5.52 -14.00
N ILE A 27 -11.36 5.01 -12.87
CA ILE A 27 -10.97 3.60 -12.69
C ILE A 27 -11.82 2.92 -11.63
N THR A 28 -11.99 1.60 -11.76
CA THR A 28 -12.78 0.78 -10.83
C THR A 28 -11.89 -0.21 -10.08
N PRO A 29 -12.06 -0.41 -8.76
CA PRO A 29 -11.38 -1.44 -8.00
C PRO A 29 -11.69 -2.82 -8.53
N ARG A 30 -10.68 -3.68 -8.55
CA ARG A 30 -10.82 -5.10 -8.89
C ARG A 30 -11.13 -5.87 -7.62
N ARG A 31 -12.09 -6.80 -7.68
CA ARG A 31 -12.38 -7.72 -6.59
C ARG A 31 -11.30 -8.79 -6.51
N LEU A 32 -10.94 -9.19 -5.30
CA LEU A 32 -10.08 -10.35 -5.08
C LEU A 32 -10.89 -11.65 -5.26
N ILE A 33 -10.27 -12.64 -5.90
CA ILE A 33 -10.84 -14.00 -6.02
C ILE A 33 -10.88 -14.66 -4.64
N GLN A 34 -9.81 -14.49 -3.88
CA GLN A 34 -9.69 -14.97 -2.50
C GLN A 34 -9.58 -13.76 -1.55
N LEU A 35 -10.49 -13.70 -0.58
CA LEU A 35 -10.47 -12.67 0.44
C LEU A 35 -9.25 -12.86 1.36
N ILE A 36 -8.61 -11.75 1.73
CA ILE A 36 -7.47 -11.78 2.64
C ILE A 36 -7.95 -11.26 3.99
N SER A 37 -8.00 -12.14 4.99
CA SER A 37 -8.26 -11.76 6.37
C SER A 37 -7.05 -10.99 6.90
N ILE A 38 -7.29 -9.82 7.49
CA ILE A 38 -6.24 -9.05 8.13
C ILE A 38 -6.51 -8.89 9.63
N LYS A 39 -5.43 -8.92 10.40
CA LYS A 39 -5.43 -8.50 11.79
C LYS A 39 -4.87 -7.08 11.85
N GLY A 40 -5.73 -6.11 12.11
CA GLY A 40 -5.31 -4.73 12.36
C GLY A 40 -4.53 -4.62 13.68
N TYR A 41 -3.89 -3.46 13.89
CA TYR A 41 -3.19 -3.13 15.14
C TYR A 41 -4.11 -3.22 16.37
N ASP A 42 -5.39 -2.87 16.21
CA ASP A 42 -6.41 -2.93 17.26
C ASP A 42 -6.93 -4.35 17.55
N SER A 43 -6.32 -5.38 16.95
CA SER A 43 -6.71 -6.78 17.06
C SER A 43 -8.16 -7.09 16.65
N LYS A 44 -8.86 -6.16 16.00
CA LYS A 44 -10.18 -6.43 15.43
C LYS A 44 -10.00 -7.26 14.17
N VAL A 45 -10.43 -8.51 14.24
CA VAL A 45 -10.27 -9.54 13.19
C VAL A 45 -11.24 -9.35 12.01
N ASN A 46 -12.15 -8.37 12.08
CA ASN A 46 -13.25 -8.24 11.11
C ASN A 46 -12.94 -7.44 9.84
N ASN A 47 -11.69 -7.07 9.60
CA ASN A 47 -11.34 -6.41 8.34
C ASN A 47 -10.89 -7.48 7.33
N GLN A 48 -11.67 -7.64 6.25
CA GLN A 48 -11.27 -8.43 5.09
C GLN A 48 -10.89 -7.49 3.94
N ILE A 49 -9.76 -7.76 3.31
CA ILE A 49 -9.45 -7.14 2.02
C ILE A 49 -10.25 -7.90 0.96
N THR A 50 -11.11 -7.17 0.26
CA THR A 50 -11.98 -7.70 -0.79
C THR A 50 -11.64 -7.15 -2.17
N SER A 51 -10.87 -6.06 -2.23
CA SER A 51 -10.59 -5.36 -3.48
C SER A 51 -9.25 -4.63 -3.45
N TYR A 52 -8.76 -4.32 -4.65
CA TYR A 52 -7.52 -3.58 -4.86
C TYR A 52 -7.65 -2.66 -6.09
N LEU A 53 -6.81 -1.63 -6.14
CA LEU A 53 -6.54 -0.85 -7.35
C LEU A 53 -5.15 -1.21 -7.88
N SER A 54 -5.01 -1.29 -9.20
CA SER A 54 -3.68 -1.36 -9.83
C SER A 54 -3.33 0.02 -10.35
N LEU A 55 -2.25 0.62 -9.82
CA LEU A 55 -1.86 1.98 -10.13
C LEU A 55 -0.38 2.04 -10.51
N SER A 56 -0.02 2.99 -11.37
CA SER A 56 1.37 3.43 -11.49
C SER A 56 1.64 4.53 -10.49
N PHE A 57 2.75 4.46 -9.76
CA PHE A 57 3.15 5.50 -8.83
C PHE A 57 4.64 5.79 -8.94
N THR A 58 5.04 7.01 -8.56
CA THR A 58 6.44 7.43 -8.57
C THR A 58 6.90 7.70 -7.15
N ILE A 59 8.05 7.13 -6.77
CA ILE A 59 8.70 7.32 -5.47
C ILE A 59 10.20 7.45 -5.69
N ASN A 60 10.85 8.44 -5.08
CA ASN A 60 12.28 8.75 -5.30
C ASN A 60 12.68 8.77 -6.79
N LYS A 61 11.86 9.42 -7.64
CA LYS A 61 12.03 9.48 -9.11
C LYS A 61 11.95 8.13 -9.84
N ARG A 62 11.67 7.02 -9.15
CA ARG A 62 11.46 5.70 -9.73
C ARG A 62 9.96 5.50 -9.96
N LYS A 63 9.59 5.18 -11.21
CA LYS A 63 8.21 4.86 -11.57
C LYS A 63 7.98 3.35 -11.44
N ILE A 64 7.06 2.95 -10.59
CA ILE A 64 6.60 1.58 -10.47
C ILE A 64 5.23 1.49 -11.15
N ILE A 65 5.11 0.56 -12.09
CA ILE A 65 3.92 0.41 -12.93
C ILE A 65 3.06 -0.77 -12.47
N ASN A 66 1.74 -0.65 -12.67
CA ASN A 66 0.76 -1.70 -12.41
C ASN A 66 0.82 -2.31 -11.00
N MET A 67 1.16 -1.51 -10.00
CA MET A 67 1.32 -1.98 -8.63
C MET A 67 -0.05 -2.18 -7.96
N PRO A 68 -0.31 -3.33 -7.31
CA PRO A 68 -1.54 -3.54 -6.56
C PRO A 68 -1.51 -2.78 -5.22
N PHE A 69 -2.58 -2.04 -4.95
CA PHE A 69 -2.87 -1.41 -3.67
C PHE A 69 -4.17 -1.97 -3.09
N PHE A 70 -4.07 -2.68 -1.98
CA PHE A 70 -5.21 -3.27 -1.28
C PHE A 70 -6.03 -2.21 -0.54
N LEU A 71 -7.35 -2.24 -0.68
CA LEU A 71 -8.21 -1.18 -0.13
C LEU A 71 -8.63 -1.49 1.30
N LEU A 72 -8.30 -0.59 2.23
CA LEU A 72 -8.56 -0.73 3.67
C LEU A 72 -8.96 0.60 4.31
N GLU A 73 -9.49 0.54 5.53
CA GLU A 73 -9.60 1.71 6.41
C GLU A 73 -8.26 1.87 7.13
N LEU A 74 -7.53 2.95 6.83
CA LEU A 74 -6.16 3.18 7.33
C LEU A 74 -6.08 4.35 8.34
N GLY A 75 -7.22 4.78 8.86
CA GLY A 75 -7.31 5.96 9.72
C GLY A 75 -6.82 7.21 9.01
N ASN A 76 -5.77 7.84 9.56
CA ASN A 76 -5.23 9.11 9.06
C ASN A 76 -4.20 8.96 7.92
N TYR A 77 -3.88 7.74 7.50
CA TYR A 77 -2.90 7.51 6.45
C TYR A 77 -3.57 7.21 5.12
N ASP A 78 -3.24 7.95 4.06
CA ASP A 78 -3.75 7.68 2.71
C ASP A 78 -3.18 6.38 2.10
N LEU A 79 -1.94 6.05 2.45
CA LEU A 79 -1.15 4.98 1.86
C LEU A 79 -0.22 4.40 2.92
N ILE A 80 -0.11 3.07 2.99
CA ILE A 80 0.93 2.35 3.72
C ILE A 80 1.70 1.45 2.73
N LEU A 81 3.03 1.56 2.71
CA LEU A 81 3.91 0.56 2.09
C LEU A 81 4.45 -0.35 3.19
N GLY A 82 4.07 -1.62 3.14
CA GLY A 82 4.36 -2.60 4.18
C GLY A 82 5.68 -3.34 3.98
N ARG A 83 5.96 -4.25 4.91
CA ARG A 83 7.16 -5.09 4.94
C ARG A 83 7.38 -5.86 3.64
N ILE A 84 6.35 -6.47 3.06
CA ILE A 84 6.50 -7.28 1.83
C ILE A 84 6.88 -6.39 0.64
N TRP A 85 6.40 -5.14 0.60
CA TRP A 85 6.81 -4.20 -0.45
C TRP A 85 8.28 -3.81 -0.30
N LEU A 86 8.72 -3.52 0.93
CA LEU A 86 10.13 -3.23 1.21
C LEU A 86 11.04 -4.40 0.84
N GLU A 87 10.64 -5.63 1.19
CA GLU A 87 11.36 -6.86 0.83
C GLU A 87 11.44 -7.07 -0.67
N TYR A 88 10.30 -6.94 -1.36
CA TYR A 88 10.21 -7.16 -2.80
C TYR A 88 11.14 -6.23 -3.59
N PHE A 89 11.15 -4.94 -3.23
CA PHE A 89 12.01 -3.93 -3.88
C PHE A 89 13.40 -3.81 -3.24
N LYS A 90 13.69 -4.57 -2.18
CA LYS A 90 14.92 -4.50 -1.37
C LYS A 90 15.24 -3.08 -0.90
N VAL A 91 14.20 -2.34 -0.53
CA VAL A 91 14.30 -0.94 -0.08
C VAL A 91 14.53 -0.90 1.42
N LEU A 92 15.56 -0.18 1.85
CA LEU A 92 15.84 0.05 3.27
C LEU A 92 15.33 1.44 3.69
N PRO A 93 14.43 1.53 4.68
CA PRO A 93 14.07 2.81 5.27
C PRO A 93 15.20 3.32 6.16
N ASP A 94 15.83 4.43 5.76
CA ASP A 94 16.74 5.20 6.61
C ASP A 94 15.94 6.27 7.33
N VAL A 95 15.53 5.94 8.56
CA VAL A 95 14.69 6.80 9.40
C VAL A 95 15.43 8.07 9.81
N ALA A 96 16.74 7.99 10.07
CA ALA A 96 17.53 9.13 10.49
C ALA A 96 17.64 10.19 9.39
N SER A 97 17.91 9.73 8.16
CA SER A 97 18.02 10.62 6.98
C SER A 97 16.67 10.90 6.31
N LYS A 98 15.57 10.32 6.81
CA LYS A 98 14.23 10.35 6.19
C LYS A 98 14.27 9.93 4.71
N ALA A 99 15.05 8.89 4.41
CA ALA A 99 15.32 8.44 3.06
C ALA A 99 14.90 6.98 2.84
N LEU A 100 14.69 6.64 1.57
CA LEU A 100 14.56 5.25 1.13
C LEU A 100 15.81 4.91 0.31
N ILE A 101 16.59 3.98 0.84
CA ILE A 101 17.80 3.47 0.18
C ILE A 101 17.37 2.34 -0.74
N TRP A 102 17.58 2.55 -2.03
CA TRP A 102 17.31 1.55 -3.06
C TRP A 102 18.54 0.68 -3.28
N PRO A 103 18.38 -0.57 -3.74
CA PRO A 103 19.51 -1.35 -4.19
C PRO A 103 20.28 -0.62 -5.29
N LYS A 104 21.60 -0.81 -5.32
CA LYS A 104 22.43 -0.37 -6.45
C LYS A 104 21.99 -1.11 -7.71
N GLU A 105 22.01 -0.41 -8.84
CA GLU A 105 21.78 -1.00 -10.17
C GLU A 105 22.94 -1.92 -10.58
#